data_AF-A0A1Q3TPS0-F1
#
_entry.id   AF-A0A1Q3TPS0-F1
#
_cell.length_a   1.000
_cell.length_b   1.000
_cell.length_c   1.000
_cell.angle_alpha   90.00
_cell.angle_beta   90.00
_cell.angle_gamma   90.00
#
_symmetry.space_group_name_H-M   'P 1'
#
loop_
_entity.id
_entity.type
_entity.pdbx_description
1 polymer ?
#
loop_
_entity_poly.entity_id
_entity_poly.type
_entity_poly.pdbx_seq_one_letter_code
_entity_poly.pdbx_strand_id
1 'polypeptide(L)'
;MKTMRQFFVLFVSILLFGCSSSKNAIVQSESYLEIEFQDGFSEDTVSVKVGDCPIFSKKVLTSSRNMGTTEVNIFLYKSEGKLYFKYGEEIIRCRTAETAPTFIVTVNSRQNVLQFDEKKGKYIGLNLGRQDQLDILQLNKPFRHE
;
A
#
# COMPACT_ATOMS: atom_id res chain seq x y z
N MET A 1 0.66 -8.91 60.29
CA MET A 1 1.71 -9.10 59.27
C MET A 1 1.33 -9.97 58.06
N LYS A 2 0.15 -10.63 58.00
CA LYS A 2 -0.24 -11.43 56.80
C LYS A 2 -0.91 -10.61 55.69
N THR A 3 -1.58 -9.51 56.02
CA THR A 3 -2.33 -8.65 55.08
C THR A 3 -1.44 -7.81 54.17
N MET A 4 -0.32 -7.28 54.68
CA MET A 4 0.57 -6.42 53.90
C MET A 4 1.29 -7.16 52.76
N ARG A 5 1.54 -8.47 52.92
CA ARG A 5 2.19 -9.33 51.91
C ARG A 5 1.26 -9.67 50.74
N GLN A 6 -0.06 -9.67 50.95
CA GLN A 6 -1.05 -9.93 49.90
C GLN A 6 -1.28 -8.71 49.00
N PHE A 7 -1.24 -7.49 49.55
CA PHE A 7 -1.33 -6.27 48.75
C PHE A 7 -0.13 -6.09 47.80
N PHE A 8 1.06 -6.49 48.23
CA PHE A 8 2.28 -6.38 47.41
C PHE A 8 2.24 -7.32 46.19
N VAL A 9 1.69 -8.54 46.36
CA VAL A 9 1.54 -9.51 45.26
C VAL A 9 0.48 -9.05 44.25
N LEU A 10 -0.56 -8.34 44.70
CA LEU A 10 -1.58 -7.76 43.83
C LEU A 10 -1.02 -6.60 42.97
N PHE A 11 -0.11 -5.81 43.52
CA PHE A 11 0.50 -4.67 42.82
C PHE A 11 1.48 -5.11 41.71
N VAL A 12 2.23 -6.19 41.96
CA VAL A 12 3.18 -6.76 40.97
C VAL A 12 2.45 -7.47 39.82
N SER A 13 1.25 -8.00 40.06
CA SER A 13 0.46 -8.67 39.01
C SER A 13 -0.24 -7.68 38.06
N ILE A 14 -0.57 -6.46 38.50
CA ILE A 14 -1.14 -5.41 37.64
C ILE A 14 -0.08 -4.83 36.67
N LEU A 15 1.21 -4.83 37.05
CA LEU A 15 2.31 -4.36 36.19
C LEU A 15 2.68 -5.35 35.07
N LEU A 16 2.28 -6.62 35.17
CA LEU A 16 2.55 -7.66 34.15
C LEU A 16 1.46 -7.74 33.05
N PHE A 17 0.37 -6.99 33.18
CA PHE A 17 -0.60 -6.74 32.10
C PHE A 17 -0.33 -5.42 31.38
N GLY A 18 0.93 -4.98 31.35
CA GLY A 18 1.40 -3.98 30.40
C GLY A 18 1.17 -4.50 28.99
N CYS A 19 0.05 -4.09 28.39
CA CYS A 19 -0.35 -4.40 27.04
C CYS A 19 0.85 -4.34 26.08
N SER A 20 1.21 -5.49 25.52
CA SER A 20 1.93 -5.58 24.26
C SER A 20 1.03 -5.06 23.14
N SER A 21 0.93 -3.73 23.02
CA SER A 21 0.32 -3.09 21.87
C SER A 21 1.31 -3.12 20.70
N SER A 22 1.49 -4.30 20.10
CA SER A 22 2.13 -4.47 18.80
C SER A 22 1.09 -4.51 17.68
N LYS A 23 0.03 -3.70 17.79
CA LYS A 23 -0.82 -3.38 16.64
C LYS A 23 -0.21 -2.15 15.97
N ASN A 24 0.39 -2.34 14.79
CA ASN A 24 0.83 -1.32 13.80
C ASN A 24 2.33 -1.21 13.49
N ALA A 25 3.20 -2.13 13.92
CA ALA A 25 4.63 -2.08 13.57
C ALA A 25 4.90 -2.08 12.05
N ILE A 26 4.01 -2.67 11.24
CA ILE A 26 4.11 -2.69 9.77
C ILE A 26 4.01 -1.28 9.16
N VAL A 27 3.35 -0.33 9.83
CA VAL A 27 3.12 1.03 9.32
C VAL A 27 4.33 1.95 9.55
N GLN A 28 5.32 1.53 10.35
CA GLN A 28 6.53 2.33 10.62
C GLN A 28 7.72 2.02 9.69
N SER A 29 7.65 0.95 8.88
CA SER A 29 8.70 0.66 7.91
C SER A 29 8.53 1.53 6.66
N GLU A 30 9.65 1.97 6.07
CA GLU A 30 9.67 2.58 4.76
C GLU A 30 9.02 1.65 3.72
N SER A 31 8.24 2.22 2.81
CA SER A 31 7.64 1.49 1.68
C SER A 31 8.74 0.92 0.78
N TYR A 32 8.53 -0.32 0.33
CA TYR A 32 9.37 -0.99 -0.65
C TYR A 32 9.01 -0.57 -2.09
N LEU A 33 7.75 -0.23 -2.35
CA LEU A 33 7.27 0.33 -3.61
C LEU A 33 6.07 1.25 -3.34
N GLU A 34 5.95 2.32 -4.11
CA GLU A 34 4.83 3.26 -4.10
C GLU A 34 4.29 3.40 -5.52
N ILE A 35 2.97 3.27 -5.67
CA ILE A 35 2.27 3.45 -6.94
C ILE A 35 1.25 4.56 -6.77
N GLU A 36 1.38 5.59 -7.60
CA GLU A 36 0.52 6.75 -7.64
C GLU A 36 -0.24 6.81 -8.98
N PHE A 37 -1.54 7.02 -8.91
CA PHE A 37 -2.38 7.29 -10.09
C PHE A 37 -2.41 8.79 -10.31
N GLN A 38 -1.81 9.23 -11.42
CA GLN A 38 -1.49 10.62 -11.72
C GLN A 38 -2.51 11.23 -12.68
N ASP A 39 -2.08 11.79 -13.82
CA ASP A 39 -2.91 12.57 -14.72
C ASP A 39 -3.79 11.70 -15.61
N GLY A 40 -4.84 12.33 -16.14
CA GLY A 40 -5.66 11.80 -17.23
C GLY A 40 -6.89 11.02 -16.81
N PHE A 41 -7.07 10.70 -15.52
CA PHE A 41 -8.27 9.99 -15.04
C PHE A 41 -9.46 10.95 -14.90
N SER A 42 -10.61 10.57 -15.42
CA SER A 42 -11.85 11.36 -15.39
C SER A 42 -13.07 10.44 -15.27
N GLU A 43 -13.35 10.00 -14.04
CA GLU A 43 -14.39 9.02 -13.69
C GLU A 43 -14.14 7.60 -14.25
N ASP A 44 -12.86 7.24 -14.40
CA ASP A 44 -12.45 5.92 -14.90
C ASP A 44 -12.54 4.85 -13.82
N THR A 45 -13.03 3.67 -14.19
CA THR A 45 -13.14 2.54 -13.26
C THR A 45 -11.86 1.72 -13.23
N VAL A 46 -11.16 1.69 -12.11
CA VAL A 46 -9.87 1.03 -11.95
C VAL A 46 -9.96 -0.16 -10.99
N SER A 47 -9.27 -1.25 -11.33
CA SER A 47 -9.04 -2.40 -10.46
C SER A 47 -7.57 -2.78 -10.47
N VAL A 48 -7.01 -3.13 -9.32
CA VAL A 48 -5.60 -3.51 -9.19
C VAL A 48 -5.49 -4.85 -8.49
N LYS A 49 -4.68 -5.73 -9.05
CA LYS A 49 -4.32 -7.00 -8.42
C LYS A 49 -2.85 -7.34 -8.63
N VAL A 50 -2.31 -8.18 -7.76
CA VAL A 50 -0.98 -8.78 -7.87
C VAL A 50 -1.15 -10.30 -7.83
N GLY A 51 -0.80 -10.97 -8.93
CA GLY A 51 -1.21 -12.37 -9.14
C GLY A 51 -2.73 -12.53 -9.01
N ASP A 52 -3.15 -13.40 -8.09
CA ASP A 52 -4.57 -13.63 -7.74
C ASP A 52 -5.05 -12.80 -6.55
N CYS A 53 -4.21 -11.93 -5.98
CA CYS A 53 -4.57 -11.09 -4.85
C CYS A 53 -5.13 -9.74 -5.31
N PRO A 54 -6.44 -9.48 -5.16
CA PRO A 54 -7.01 -8.16 -5.45
C PRO A 54 -6.54 -7.16 -4.37
N ILE A 55 -5.96 -6.04 -4.81
CA ILE A 55 -5.63 -4.91 -3.93
C ILE A 55 -6.87 -4.06 -3.74
N PHE A 56 -7.54 -3.70 -4.84
CA PHE A 56 -8.89 -3.16 -4.83
C PHE A 56 -9.59 -3.46 -6.16
N SER A 57 -10.90 -3.26 -6.22
CA SER A 57 -11.70 -3.55 -7.41
C SER A 57 -12.74 -2.46 -7.66
N LYS A 58 -12.92 -2.12 -8.94
CA LYS A 58 -13.94 -1.21 -9.47
C LYS A 58 -14.00 0.14 -8.76
N LYS A 59 -12.85 0.71 -8.42
CA LYS A 59 -12.79 2.04 -7.84
C LYS A 59 -12.80 3.10 -8.94
N VAL A 60 -13.67 4.09 -8.83
CA VAL A 60 -13.73 5.22 -9.76
C VAL A 60 -12.66 6.23 -9.38
N LEU A 61 -11.79 6.58 -10.33
CA LEU A 61 -10.70 7.54 -10.14
C LEU A 61 -10.95 8.81 -10.94
N THR A 62 -10.58 9.95 -10.37
CA THR A 62 -10.54 11.24 -11.07
C THR A 62 -9.30 11.99 -10.61
N SER A 63 -8.49 12.47 -11.56
CA SER A 63 -7.32 13.27 -11.26
C SER A 63 -7.75 14.66 -10.78
N SER A 64 -7.16 15.13 -9.68
CA SER A 64 -7.29 16.50 -9.21
C SER A 64 -6.71 17.46 -10.23
N ARG A 65 -7.49 18.46 -10.65
CA ARG A 65 -7.04 19.49 -11.61
C ARG A 65 -5.87 20.33 -11.11
N ASN A 66 -5.70 20.43 -9.80
CA ASN A 66 -4.65 21.26 -9.20
C ASN A 66 -3.37 20.47 -8.98
N MET A 67 -3.48 19.18 -8.60
CA MET A 67 -2.33 18.37 -8.19
C MET A 67 -1.87 17.38 -9.25
N GLY A 68 -2.68 17.15 -10.29
CA GLY A 68 -2.39 16.16 -11.33
C GLY A 68 -2.42 14.70 -10.85
N THR A 69 -3.10 14.45 -9.72
CA THR A 69 -3.13 13.14 -9.06
C THR A 69 -4.51 12.78 -8.54
N THR A 70 -4.78 11.49 -8.46
CA THR A 70 -5.99 10.96 -7.81
C THR A 70 -5.76 10.81 -6.30
N GLU A 71 -6.81 10.50 -5.55
CA GLU A 71 -6.70 10.21 -4.12
C GLU A 71 -6.09 8.82 -3.81
N VAL A 72 -5.74 8.05 -4.84
CA VAL A 72 -5.29 6.67 -4.73
C VAL A 72 -3.78 6.56 -4.79
N ASN A 73 -3.22 6.11 -3.67
CA ASN A 73 -1.84 5.66 -3.56
C ASN A 73 -1.80 4.25 -2.99
N ILE A 74 -0.99 3.39 -3.62
CA ILE A 74 -0.73 2.03 -3.15
C ILE A 74 0.70 1.98 -2.63
N PHE A 75 0.85 1.56 -1.38
CA PHE A 75 2.14 1.34 -0.76
C PHE A 75 2.36 -0.16 -0.57
N LEU A 76 3.50 -0.67 -1.02
CA LEU A 76 3.92 -2.04 -0.79
C LEU A 76 4.99 -2.06 0.28
N TYR A 77 4.86 -2.97 1.24
CA TYR A 77 5.84 -3.22 2.30
C TYR A 77 6.28 -4.69 2.27
N LYS A 78 7.55 -4.92 2.60
CA LYS A 78 8.14 -6.24 2.80
C LYS A 78 8.38 -6.47 4.29
N SER A 79 7.82 -7.53 4.85
CA SER A 79 8.11 -7.92 6.25
C SER A 79 8.06 -9.43 6.39
N GLU A 80 9.10 -10.02 7.00
CA GLU A 80 9.23 -11.47 7.23
C GLU A 80 9.00 -12.32 5.97
N GLY A 81 9.48 -11.85 4.80
CA GLY A 81 9.31 -12.53 3.51
C GLY A 81 7.88 -12.47 2.94
N LYS A 82 6.99 -11.65 3.50
CA LYS A 82 5.62 -11.43 2.99
C LYS A 82 5.48 -10.02 2.42
N LEU A 83 4.57 -9.89 1.46
CA LEU A 83 4.17 -8.61 0.87
C LEU A 83 2.87 -8.10 1.52
N TYR A 84 2.86 -6.82 1.86
CA TYR A 84 1.71 -6.11 2.42
C TYR A 84 1.42 -4.91 1.55
N PHE A 85 0.17 -4.73 1.17
CA PHE A 85 -0.28 -3.58 0.39
C PHE A 85 -1.14 -2.71 1.29
N LYS A 86 -0.86 -1.42 1.30
CA LYS A 86 -1.70 -0.41 1.94
C LYS A 86 -2.29 0.47 0.85
N TYR A 87 -3.60 0.66 0.92
CA TYR A 87 -4.35 1.56 0.08
C TYR A 87 -5.36 2.30 0.98
N GLY A 88 -5.24 3.63 1.08
CA GLY A 88 -5.99 4.39 2.09
C GLY A 88 -5.70 3.93 3.51
N GLU A 89 -6.75 3.61 4.28
CA GLU A 89 -6.64 3.02 5.62
C GLU A 89 -6.59 1.48 5.61
N GLU A 90 -6.83 0.86 4.46
CA GLU A 90 -6.89 -0.59 4.33
C GLU A 90 -5.49 -1.19 4.17
N ILE A 91 -5.26 -2.32 4.85
CA ILE A 91 -4.05 -3.13 4.70
C ILE A 91 -4.47 -4.50 4.15
N ILE A 92 -4.14 -4.74 2.88
CA ILE A 92 -4.32 -6.01 2.20
C ILE A 92 -3.06 -6.86 2.38
N ARG A 93 -3.22 -8.09 2.86
CA ARG A 93 -2.11 -9.05 3.03
C ARG A 93 -2.13 -10.04 1.87
N CYS A 94 -1.19 -9.89 0.95
CA CYS A 94 -1.03 -10.83 -0.15
C CYS A 94 0.13 -11.78 0.14
N ARG A 95 -0.15 -13.08 0.15
CA ARG A 95 0.92 -14.08 0.09
C ARG A 95 1.30 -14.24 -1.38
N THR A 96 2.44 -13.67 -1.78
CA THR A 96 3.06 -14.00 -3.07
C THR A 96 4.43 -14.61 -2.82
N ALA A 97 4.77 -15.61 -3.64
CA ALA A 97 6.11 -16.17 -3.68
C ALA A 97 7.06 -15.35 -4.56
N GLU A 98 6.53 -14.36 -5.30
CA GLU A 98 7.31 -13.53 -6.22
C GLU A 98 8.16 -12.51 -5.46
N THR A 99 9.43 -12.46 -5.79
CA THR A 99 10.38 -11.47 -5.24
C THR A 99 10.14 -10.08 -5.81
N ALA A 100 9.69 -9.99 -7.06
CA ALA A 100 9.29 -8.79 -7.79
C ALA A 100 7.84 -8.95 -8.27
N PRO A 101 6.86 -8.28 -7.65
CA PRO A 101 5.45 -8.47 -7.96
C PRO A 101 5.09 -7.91 -9.34
N THR A 102 4.34 -8.69 -10.12
CA THR A 102 3.68 -8.20 -11.33
C THR A 102 2.28 -7.68 -10.99
N PHE A 103 2.01 -6.42 -11.32
CA PHE A 103 0.71 -5.79 -11.11
C PHE A 103 -0.11 -5.87 -12.38
N ILE A 104 -1.39 -6.20 -12.23
CA ILE A 104 -2.39 -6.10 -13.29
C ILE A 104 -3.33 -4.96 -12.89
N VAL A 105 -3.29 -3.89 -13.67
CA VAL A 105 -4.14 -2.71 -13.52
C VAL A 105 -5.17 -2.73 -14.64
N THR A 106 -6.43 -2.90 -14.30
CA THR A 106 -7.53 -2.83 -15.27
C THR A 106 -8.15 -1.44 -15.17
N VAL A 107 -8.13 -0.68 -16.27
CA VAL A 107 -8.80 0.62 -16.39
C VAL A 107 -9.98 0.45 -17.34
N ASN A 108 -11.18 0.79 -16.87
CA ASN A 108 -12.45 0.52 -17.52
C ASN A 108 -12.61 -0.98 -17.83
N SER A 109 -12.21 -1.41 -19.02
CA SER A 109 -12.18 -2.83 -19.42
C SER A 109 -10.83 -3.28 -19.98
N ARG A 110 -9.83 -2.40 -19.99
CA ARG A 110 -8.51 -2.68 -20.56
C ARG A 110 -7.51 -3.04 -19.48
N GLN A 111 -6.82 -4.16 -19.67
CA GLN A 111 -5.75 -4.60 -18.79
C GLN A 111 -4.41 -3.99 -19.19
N ASN A 112 -3.70 -3.49 -18.19
CA ASN A 112 -2.34 -2.98 -18.27
C ASN A 112 -1.47 -3.81 -17.31
N VAL A 113 -0.34 -4.32 -17.80
CA VAL A 113 0.61 -5.08 -16.99
C VAL A 113 1.75 -4.17 -16.59
N LEU A 114 1.94 -4.02 -15.29
CA LEU A 114 3.01 -3.23 -14.70
C LEU A 114 4.05 -4.17 -14.10
N GLN A 115 5.26 -4.15 -14.67
CA GLN A 115 6.41 -4.87 -14.14
C GLN A 115 7.28 -3.92 -13.34
N PHE A 116 7.49 -4.25 -12.06
CA PHE A 116 8.37 -3.49 -11.18
C PHE A 116 9.84 -3.89 -11.38
N ASP A 117 10.69 -2.89 -11.65
CA ASP A 117 12.15 -3.05 -11.70
C ASP A 117 12.81 -2.29 -10.54
N GLU A 118 13.30 -2.99 -9.52
CA GLU A 118 13.96 -2.39 -8.36
C GLU A 118 15.09 -1.41 -8.74
N LYS A 119 15.75 -1.61 -9.88
CA LYS A 119 16.88 -0.78 -10.32
C LYS A 119 16.46 0.60 -10.83
N LYS A 120 15.19 0.75 -11.25
CA LYS A 120 14.63 2.03 -11.74
C LYS A 120 14.04 2.88 -10.61
N GLY A 121 13.97 2.32 -9.41
CA GLY A 121 13.53 2.99 -8.20
C GLY A 121 12.14 2.60 -7.76
N LYS A 122 11.76 3.01 -6.56
CA LYS A 122 10.56 2.49 -5.89
C LYS A 122 9.29 3.30 -6.14
N TYR A 123 9.35 4.41 -6.87
CA TYR A 123 8.19 5.28 -7.11
C TYR A 123 7.67 5.07 -8.52
N ILE A 124 6.42 4.62 -8.66
CA ILE A 124 5.74 4.40 -9.94
C ILE A 124 4.58 5.38 -10.07
N GLY A 125 4.58 6.15 -11.16
CA GLY A 125 3.48 7.03 -11.56
C GLY A 125 2.76 6.41 -12.74
N LEU A 126 1.44 6.35 -12.65
CA LEU A 126 0.55 5.83 -13.69
C LEU A 126 -0.26 6.98 -14.25
N ASN A 127 -0.02 7.35 -15.51
CA ASN A 127 -0.81 8.35 -16.23
C ASN A 127 -1.75 7.65 -17.19
N LEU A 128 -2.99 8.14 -17.30
CA LEU A 128 -3.93 7.62 -18.28
C LEU A 128 -3.64 8.21 -19.66
N GLY A 129 -3.13 7.36 -20.54
CA GLY A 129 -2.92 7.67 -21.94
C GLY A 129 -4.17 7.38 -22.78
N ARG A 130 -3.96 7.19 -24.09
CA ARG A 130 -5.08 6.96 -25.03
C ARG A 130 -5.66 5.55 -24.88
N GLN A 131 -6.97 5.43 -25.07
CA GLN A 131 -7.69 4.15 -25.09
C GLN A 131 -7.46 3.31 -23.82
N ASP A 132 -7.51 3.92 -22.65
CA ASP A 132 -7.33 3.25 -21.35
C ASP A 132 -5.95 2.60 -21.15
N GLN A 133 -4.95 3.00 -21.94
CA GLN A 133 -3.56 2.56 -21.75
C GLN A 133 -2.89 3.38 -20.66
N LEU A 134 -2.11 2.72 -19.81
CA LEU A 134 -1.31 3.41 -18.81
C LEU A 134 0.08 3.72 -19.34
N ASP A 135 0.46 4.98 -19.25
CA ASP A 135 1.83 5.45 -19.39
C ASP A 135 2.51 5.33 -18.01
N ILE A 136 3.55 4.50 -17.95
CA ILE A 136 4.19 4.11 -16.69
C ILE A 136 5.52 4.85 -16.56
N LEU A 137 5.67 5.63 -15.51
CA LEU A 137 6.93 6.28 -15.14
C LEU A 137 7.45 5.71 -13.82
N GLN A 138 8.73 5.33 -13.77
CA GLN A 138 9.36 4.79 -12.57
C GLN A 138 10.62 5.57 -12.20
N LEU A 139 10.72 6.02 -10.95
CA LEU A 139 11.75 6.92 -10.46
C LEU A 139 12.39 6.44 -9.16
N ASN A 140 13.63 6.87 -8.94
CA ASN A 140 14.38 6.71 -7.68
C ASN A 140 14.04 7.74 -6.60
N LYS A 141 13.22 8.75 -6.94
CA LYS A 141 12.80 9.82 -6.03
C LYS A 141 11.27 9.97 -6.07
N PRO A 142 10.65 10.44 -4.98
CA PRO A 142 9.21 10.72 -4.97
C PRO A 142 8.81 11.68 -6.09
N PHE A 143 7.58 11.52 -6.57
CA PHE A 143 6.97 12.52 -7.44
C PHE A 143 6.78 13.84 -6.67
N ARG A 144 6.94 14.94 -7.38
CA ARG A 144 6.68 16.28 -6.85
C ARG A 144 5.35 16.73 -7.41
N HIS A 145 4.48 17.16 -6.51
CA HIS A 145 3.20 17.77 -6.83
C HIS A 145 3.33 19.26 -6.56
N GLU A 146 2.86 20.08 -7.48
CA GLU A 146 2.87 21.55 -7.37
C GLU A 146 1.73 22.07 -6.50
#